data_AF-A0A6M8MTR0-F1
#
_entry.id   AF-A0A6M8MTR0-F1
#
_cell.length_a   1.000
_cell.length_b   1.000
_cell.length_c   1.000
_cell.angle_alpha   90.00
_cell.angle_beta   90.00
_cell.angle_gamma   90.00
#
_symmetry.space_group_name_H-M   'P 1'
#
loop_
_entity.id
_entity.type
_entity.pdbx_description
1 polymer ?
#
loop_
_entity_poly.entity_id
_entity_poly.type
_entity_poly.pdbx_seq_one_letter_code
_entity_poly.pdbx_strand_id
1 'polypeptide(L)'
;MNEDNLTLRYFDAEMRYLREAGKEFAQAFPDRAASLNLDKPGAHDPYVERLFEGFAFLMGRLREKLDDDLPELTEGLVSLLWPHYLRTIPSLSIVELQPDVHQMKQSEQIATGFEVQSQPIGPQRTRCSYTTTQDLTLRPLALDSVRLAQEPDGRSVIRLRFSCGALSNWGQLDLRRIPLYLNATPAVANALHHALTLGTQALYVRQPGDAQRQPLQGRFGPKGFGDDDRLWPKGDSAFSGYQLLLEYFSFREKFMFVTLYGLENMSIAPDAPWFELEAVLSTAWPHGFALSAEHIRLHAVPVINLFPLEADPLSLDPLQTDYLLRPMRLQDGHTEIYSVDRVTASRDSGREEYVPFSSFRHKGGMLRDEAPERYFHTRLKRGANGLHDTWLILGGEGADVDRLAERPCLSLRLTGTNGQLPRKALQSTILDMPLHATQAGLRVRNLCAPTLPCYPPSRDRFHWRVLSHLGSNFLPMLDNAEVLRGTLALYDWTGSELNRRRLEAIVEVRHHLIQRFEKGFLLRGVDIEVTLDANGFAGEGDICLFGEMLNRFFALYADIHLFTQITLILQPTGRSLRWSENHSQRIPG
;
A
#
# COMPACT_ATOMS: atom_id res chain seq x y z
N MET A 1 -17.22 20.58 6.42
CA MET A 1 -17.00 21.35 7.66
C MET A 1 -16.59 20.34 8.72
N ASN A 2 -15.49 20.61 9.43
CA ASN A 2 -14.72 19.67 10.26
C ASN A 2 -15.49 19.18 11.50
N GLU A 3 -16.16 18.03 11.43
CA GLU A 3 -16.69 17.31 12.61
C GLU A 3 -15.65 16.41 13.33
N ASP A 4 -14.39 16.41 12.88
CA ASP A 4 -13.40 15.40 13.25
C ASP A 4 -12.17 15.93 14.02
N ASN A 5 -12.25 17.11 14.61
CA ASN A 5 -11.18 17.60 15.49
C ASN A 5 -11.42 17.13 16.94
N LEU A 6 -10.73 16.06 17.36
CA LEU A 6 -10.79 15.48 18.70
C LEU A 6 -10.52 16.49 19.81
N THR A 7 -9.48 17.32 19.64
CA THR A 7 -9.12 18.37 20.60
C THR A 7 -10.27 19.37 20.81
N LEU A 8 -11.07 19.65 19.77
CA LEU A 8 -12.27 20.50 19.91
C LEU A 8 -13.34 19.84 20.77
N ARG A 9 -13.56 18.53 20.63
CA ARG A 9 -14.52 17.78 21.48
C ARG A 9 -14.08 17.78 22.95
N TYR A 10 -12.80 17.57 23.21
CA TYR A 10 -12.26 17.65 24.58
C TYR A 10 -12.37 19.07 25.13
N PHE A 11 -12.04 20.09 24.33
CA PHE A 11 -12.25 21.49 24.71
C PHE A 11 -13.71 21.80 25.06
N ASP A 12 -14.65 21.42 24.21
CA ASP A 12 -16.09 21.64 24.44
C ASP A 12 -16.58 20.91 25.70
N ALA A 13 -16.07 19.69 25.95
CA ALA A 13 -16.35 18.93 27.15
C ALA A 13 -15.81 19.61 28.41
N GLU A 14 -14.57 20.10 28.39
CA GLU A 14 -13.97 20.83 29.51
C GLU A 14 -14.65 22.19 29.74
N MET A 15 -15.06 22.90 28.68
CA MET A 15 -15.84 24.13 28.81
C MET A 15 -17.23 23.87 29.40
N ARG A 16 -17.90 22.78 29.02
CA ARG A 16 -19.17 22.37 29.63
C ARG A 16 -18.98 22.03 31.10
N TYR A 17 -17.97 21.22 31.42
CA TYR A 17 -17.63 20.87 32.79
C TYR A 17 -17.34 22.11 33.65
N LEU A 18 -16.52 23.05 33.16
CA LEU A 18 -16.18 24.27 33.90
C LEU A 18 -17.40 25.15 34.17
N ARG A 19 -18.35 25.21 33.23
CA ARG A 19 -19.63 25.93 33.42
C ARG A 19 -20.57 25.23 34.40
N GLU A 20 -20.67 23.91 34.34
CA GLU A 20 -21.50 23.12 35.25
C GLU A 20 -20.92 23.15 36.67
N ALA A 21 -19.63 22.85 36.83
CA ALA A 21 -18.92 22.93 38.10
C ALA A 21 -18.93 24.36 38.68
N GLY A 22 -18.83 25.39 37.84
CA GLY A 22 -18.96 26.78 38.25
C GLY A 22 -20.33 27.09 38.86
N LYS A 23 -21.42 26.56 38.26
CA LYS A 23 -22.78 26.69 38.80
C LYS A 23 -22.98 25.91 40.10
N GLU A 24 -22.48 24.68 40.17
CA GLU A 24 -22.55 23.87 41.39
C GLU A 24 -21.76 24.52 42.54
N PHE A 25 -20.56 25.04 42.25
CA PHE A 25 -19.75 25.78 43.22
C PHE A 25 -20.45 27.06 43.69
N ALA A 26 -21.08 27.79 42.77
CA ALA A 26 -21.86 28.97 43.08
C ALA A 26 -23.03 28.68 44.03
N GLN A 27 -23.73 27.57 43.80
CA GLN A 27 -24.83 27.12 44.66
C GLN A 27 -24.33 26.65 46.04
N ALA A 28 -23.20 25.95 46.08
CA ALA A 28 -22.64 25.39 47.31
C ALA A 28 -21.95 26.42 48.20
N PHE A 29 -21.33 27.46 47.63
CA PHE A 29 -20.56 28.47 48.35
C PHE A 29 -20.89 29.91 47.89
N PRO A 30 -22.08 30.44 48.22
CA PRO A 30 -22.56 31.73 47.73
C PRO A 30 -21.63 32.91 48.07
N ASP A 31 -21.08 32.93 49.29
CA ASP A 31 -20.19 34.02 49.74
C ASP A 31 -18.89 34.10 48.93
N ARG A 32 -18.37 32.94 48.48
CA ARG A 32 -17.16 32.86 47.66
C ARG A 32 -17.47 33.13 46.19
N ALA A 33 -18.61 32.66 45.71
CA ALA A 33 -19.04 32.85 44.35
C ALA A 33 -19.36 34.33 44.03
N ALA A 34 -19.89 35.06 45.03
CA ALA A 34 -20.08 36.51 44.95
C ALA A 34 -18.75 37.26 44.82
N SER A 35 -17.68 36.77 45.49
CA SER A 35 -16.34 37.35 45.37
C SER A 35 -15.69 37.09 44.00
N LEU A 36 -16.10 36.02 43.32
CA LEU A 36 -15.59 35.60 42.01
C LEU A 36 -16.53 36.00 40.85
N ASN A 37 -17.63 36.72 41.14
CA ASN A 37 -18.67 37.10 40.18
C ASN A 37 -19.24 35.92 39.35
N LEU A 38 -19.31 34.72 39.93
CA LEU A 38 -19.84 33.53 39.25
C LEU A 38 -21.38 33.50 39.20
N ASP A 39 -22.04 34.32 40.02
CA ASP A 39 -23.49 34.27 40.27
C ASP A 39 -24.32 35.19 39.37
N LYS A 40 -23.68 36.10 38.62
CA LYS A 40 -24.36 37.12 37.80
C LYS A 40 -24.39 36.71 36.32
N PRO A 41 -25.57 36.37 35.75
CA PRO A 41 -25.69 36.10 34.33
C PRO A 41 -25.46 37.39 33.54
N GLY A 42 -24.41 37.41 32.71
CA GLY A 42 -24.11 38.53 31.79
C GLY A 42 -22.93 39.43 32.18
N ALA A 43 -22.22 39.15 33.29
CA ALA A 43 -21.01 39.88 33.69
C ALA A 43 -19.75 39.00 33.57
N HIS A 44 -19.56 38.37 32.42
CA HIS A 44 -18.29 37.70 32.12
C HIS A 44 -17.40 38.71 31.41
N ASP A 45 -16.37 39.16 32.12
CA ASP A 45 -15.29 39.91 31.52
C ASP A 45 -14.73 39.07 30.34
N PRO A 46 -14.72 39.60 29.10
CA PRO A 46 -14.18 38.90 27.95
C PRO A 46 -12.75 38.37 28.15
N TYR A 47 -11.95 39.01 29.01
CA TYR A 47 -10.60 38.55 29.34
C TYR A 47 -10.59 37.33 30.25
N VAL A 48 -11.54 37.23 31.19
CA VAL A 48 -11.68 36.06 32.09
C VAL A 48 -12.25 34.87 31.32
N GLU A 49 -13.20 35.11 30.41
CA GLU A 49 -13.72 34.05 29.55
C GLU A 49 -12.64 33.49 28.62
N ARG A 50 -11.81 34.34 28.02
CA ARG A 50 -10.62 33.91 27.25
C ARG A 50 -9.60 33.13 28.07
N LEU A 51 -9.44 33.46 29.36
CA LEU A 51 -8.58 32.70 30.26
C LEU A 51 -9.14 31.30 30.51
N PHE A 52 -10.46 31.18 30.72
CA PHE A 52 -11.12 29.88 30.86
C PHE A 52 -11.09 29.07 29.57
N GLU A 53 -11.23 29.70 28.40
CA GLU A 53 -11.01 29.04 27.11
C GLU A 53 -9.58 28.51 27.00
N GLY A 54 -8.58 29.32 27.34
CA GLY A 54 -7.18 28.90 27.35
C GLY A 54 -6.91 27.73 28.32
N PHE A 55 -7.50 27.78 29.51
CA PHE A 55 -7.39 26.71 30.51
C PHE A 55 -8.08 25.42 30.06
N ALA A 56 -9.31 25.51 29.57
CA ALA A 56 -10.06 24.37 29.04
C ALA A 56 -9.35 23.74 27.84
N PHE A 57 -8.68 24.54 27.00
CA PHE A 57 -7.84 24.03 25.93
C PHE A 57 -6.65 23.23 26.45
N LEU A 58 -5.92 23.73 27.46
CA LEU A 58 -4.80 23.03 28.07
C LEU A 58 -5.23 21.73 28.76
N MET A 59 -6.31 21.78 29.54
CA MET A 59 -6.86 20.60 30.23
C MET A 59 -7.43 19.58 29.24
N GLY A 60 -8.10 20.04 28.19
CA GLY A 60 -8.58 19.19 27.10
C GLY A 60 -7.43 18.43 26.43
N ARG A 61 -6.31 19.10 26.15
CA ARG A 61 -5.10 18.44 25.62
C ARG A 61 -4.45 17.48 26.60
N LEU A 62 -4.44 17.80 27.89
CA LEU A 62 -3.90 16.90 28.93
C LEU A 62 -4.74 15.63 29.01
N ARG A 63 -6.07 15.77 29.02
CA ARG A 63 -7.01 14.66 29.08
C ARG A 63 -6.98 13.82 27.82
N GLU A 64 -6.96 14.46 26.65
CA GLU A 64 -6.72 13.79 25.36
C GLU A 64 -5.45 12.92 25.42
N LYS A 65 -4.36 13.44 25.99
CA LYS A 65 -3.11 12.68 26.14
C LYS A 65 -3.19 11.54 27.16
N LEU A 66 -3.95 11.71 28.24
CA LEU A 66 -4.14 10.65 29.25
C LEU A 66 -5.02 9.52 28.72
N ASP A 67 -6.05 9.84 27.95
CA ASP A 67 -6.98 8.88 27.35
C ASP A 67 -6.35 8.10 26.18
N ASP A 68 -5.23 8.57 25.63
CA ASP A 68 -4.53 7.96 24.49
C ASP A 68 -3.82 6.61 24.81
N ASP A 69 -3.92 6.07 26.03
CA ASP A 69 -3.47 4.70 26.42
C ASP A 69 -1.97 4.39 26.09
N LEU A 70 -1.08 5.35 26.37
CA LEU A 70 0.39 5.25 26.21
C LEU A 70 0.87 4.82 24.80
N PRO A 71 0.55 5.59 23.74
CA PRO A 71 1.00 5.28 22.38
C PRO A 71 2.53 5.16 22.30
N GLU A 72 3.27 5.90 23.13
CA GLU A 72 4.72 5.90 23.13
C GLU A 72 5.34 4.51 23.39
N LEU A 73 4.67 3.66 24.15
CA LEU A 73 5.13 2.30 24.41
C LEU A 73 4.70 1.35 23.28
N THR A 74 3.44 1.45 22.85
CA THR A 74 2.89 0.54 21.84
C THR A 74 3.44 0.81 20.45
N GLU A 75 3.61 2.08 20.07
CA GLU A 75 4.19 2.47 18.78
C GLU A 75 5.63 1.99 18.68
N GLY A 76 6.41 2.07 19.76
CA GLY A 76 7.77 1.54 19.81
C GLY A 76 7.81 0.02 19.59
N LEU A 77 6.87 -0.74 20.18
CA LEU A 77 6.79 -2.18 19.96
C LEU A 77 6.29 -2.55 18.55
N VAL A 78 5.26 -1.83 18.07
CA VAL A 78 4.73 -2.02 16.71
C VAL A 78 5.78 -1.63 15.68
N SER A 79 6.58 -0.59 15.88
CA SER A 79 7.63 -0.19 14.93
C SER A 79 8.73 -1.25 14.79
N LEU A 80 9.02 -1.98 15.87
CA LEU A 80 9.98 -3.08 15.88
C LEU A 80 9.47 -4.32 15.15
N LEU A 81 8.20 -4.66 15.32
CA LEU A 81 7.58 -5.82 14.66
C LEU A 81 7.20 -5.50 13.22
N TRP A 82 6.63 -4.32 13.01
CA TRP A 82 5.96 -3.95 11.78
C TRP A 82 6.00 -2.43 11.50
N PRO A 83 7.16 -1.92 11.04
CA PRO A 83 7.41 -0.48 10.91
C PRO A 83 6.48 0.22 9.90
N HIS A 84 5.95 -0.51 8.91
CA HIS A 84 5.10 0.06 7.88
C HIS A 84 3.69 0.40 8.35
N TYR A 85 3.24 -0.18 9.47
CA TYR A 85 1.91 0.09 10.00
C TYR A 85 1.78 1.47 10.65
N LEU A 86 2.90 2.12 10.93
CA LEU A 86 2.99 3.45 11.52
C LEU A 86 3.36 4.52 10.47
N ARG A 87 3.47 4.15 9.20
CA ARG A 87 3.84 5.05 8.12
C ARG A 87 2.63 5.39 7.27
N THR A 88 2.58 6.62 6.78
CA THR A 88 1.60 7.05 5.77
C THR A 88 1.79 6.22 4.50
N ILE A 89 0.70 5.75 3.91
CA ILE A 89 0.71 5.22 2.53
C ILE A 89 0.71 6.45 1.60
N PRO A 90 1.79 6.68 0.82
CA PRO A 90 1.87 7.82 -0.08
C PRO A 90 0.83 7.74 -1.20
N SER A 91 0.69 8.84 -1.96
CA SER A 91 -0.10 8.81 -3.20
C SER A 91 0.49 7.81 -4.20
N LEU A 92 -0.39 7.04 -4.85
CA LEU A 92 -0.08 5.96 -5.79
C LEU A 92 -0.85 6.20 -7.09
N SER A 93 -0.28 5.78 -8.21
CA SER A 93 -0.94 5.81 -9.52
C SER A 93 -0.40 4.72 -10.44
N ILE A 94 -1.09 4.41 -11.53
CA ILE A 94 -0.56 3.61 -12.64
C ILE A 94 -0.28 4.54 -13.81
N VAL A 95 0.94 4.54 -14.32
CA VAL A 95 1.31 5.30 -15.51
C VAL A 95 1.64 4.37 -16.68
N GLU A 96 1.27 4.80 -17.88
CA GLU A 96 1.71 4.24 -19.14
C GLU A 96 2.94 5.02 -19.62
N LEU A 97 4.05 4.31 -19.80
CA LEU A 97 5.25 4.79 -20.45
C LEU A 97 5.14 4.42 -21.92
N GLN A 98 4.76 5.36 -22.77
CA GLN A 98 4.53 5.15 -24.21
C GLN A 98 5.82 5.46 -25.00
N PRO A 99 6.61 4.45 -25.42
CA PRO A 99 7.72 4.66 -26.33
C PRO A 99 7.22 4.79 -27.78
N ASP A 100 8.01 5.42 -28.64
CA ASP A 100 7.80 5.33 -30.08
C ASP A 100 8.28 3.97 -30.61
N VAL A 101 7.35 3.00 -30.62
CA VAL A 101 7.59 1.61 -31.06
C VAL A 101 8.22 1.54 -32.45
N HIS A 102 7.95 2.49 -33.35
CA HIS A 102 8.51 2.48 -34.70
C HIS A 102 9.99 2.87 -34.75
N GLN A 103 10.47 3.66 -33.78
CA GLN A 103 11.87 4.10 -33.70
C GLN A 103 12.74 3.17 -32.85
N MET A 104 12.12 2.29 -32.07
CA MET A 104 12.82 1.32 -31.21
C MET A 104 13.43 0.17 -32.01
N LYS A 105 14.75 -0.01 -31.88
CA LYS A 105 15.48 -1.16 -32.45
C LYS A 105 15.51 -2.36 -31.50
N GLN A 106 15.67 -2.08 -30.21
CA GLN A 106 15.81 -3.07 -29.15
C GLN A 106 14.92 -2.71 -27.95
N SER A 107 14.69 -3.68 -27.07
CA SER A 107 13.98 -3.43 -25.82
C SER A 107 14.82 -2.58 -24.87
N GLU A 108 14.18 -1.68 -24.12
CA GLU A 108 14.82 -0.80 -23.13
C GLU A 108 14.28 -1.14 -21.73
N GLN A 109 15.16 -1.28 -20.74
CA GLN A 109 14.75 -1.56 -19.36
C GLN A 109 14.70 -0.26 -18.56
N ILE A 110 13.53 0.04 -18.00
CA ILE A 110 13.32 1.10 -17.04
C ILE A 110 13.40 0.48 -15.65
N ALA A 111 14.39 0.91 -14.87
CA ALA A 111 14.58 0.43 -13.51
C ALA A 111 13.53 0.99 -12.55
N THR A 112 13.37 0.32 -11.41
CA THR A 112 12.77 0.90 -10.20
C THR A 112 13.40 2.25 -9.85
N GLY A 113 12.60 3.18 -9.33
CA GLY A 113 13.06 4.52 -8.98
C GLY A 113 13.06 5.53 -10.14
N PHE A 114 12.57 5.16 -11.33
CA PHE A 114 12.46 6.10 -12.44
C PHE A 114 11.45 7.20 -12.12
N GLU A 115 11.89 8.46 -12.19
CA GLU A 115 11.11 9.63 -11.79
C GLU A 115 10.21 10.18 -12.89
N VAL A 116 8.94 10.38 -12.52
CA VAL A 116 7.90 11.02 -13.31
C VAL A 116 7.35 12.20 -12.52
N GLN A 117 7.33 13.38 -13.13
CA GLN A 117 6.80 14.58 -12.51
C GLN A 117 5.38 14.90 -12.97
N SER A 118 4.64 15.52 -12.06
CA SER A 118 3.36 16.10 -12.36
C SER A 118 3.48 17.48 -13.03
N GLN A 119 2.39 17.86 -13.70
CA GLN A 119 2.08 19.27 -13.94
C GLN A 119 2.00 20.05 -12.62
N PRO A 120 2.26 21.37 -12.62
CA PRO A 120 2.19 22.18 -11.41
C PRO A 120 0.80 22.17 -10.77
N ILE A 121 0.74 21.92 -9.46
CA ILE A 121 -0.48 21.72 -8.69
C ILE A 121 -0.67 22.86 -7.69
N GLY A 122 -1.90 23.35 -7.56
CA GLY A 122 -2.26 24.31 -6.52
C GLY A 122 -1.71 25.74 -6.73
N PRO A 123 -1.93 26.65 -5.77
CA PRO A 123 -1.56 28.06 -5.90
C PRO A 123 -0.04 28.28 -5.93
N GLN A 124 0.72 27.43 -5.24
CA GLN A 124 2.19 27.48 -5.19
C GLN A 124 2.84 26.77 -6.39
N ARG A 125 2.04 26.19 -7.30
CA ARG A 125 2.53 25.49 -8.51
C ARG A 125 3.53 24.38 -8.18
N THR A 126 3.31 23.67 -7.07
CA THR A 126 4.16 22.57 -6.62
C THR A 126 4.09 21.41 -7.61
N ARG A 127 5.24 20.84 -7.98
CA ARG A 127 5.32 19.62 -8.80
C ARG A 127 5.53 18.44 -7.89
N CYS A 128 4.70 17.42 -8.04
CA CYS A 128 4.86 16.14 -7.35
C CYS A 128 5.78 15.24 -8.15
N SER A 129 6.74 14.60 -7.46
CA SER A 129 7.59 13.57 -8.04
C SER A 129 7.06 12.19 -7.65
N TYR A 130 6.87 11.33 -8.64
CA TYR A 130 6.51 9.93 -8.48
C TYR A 130 7.63 9.05 -9.02
N THR A 131 7.91 7.93 -8.35
CA THR A 131 8.94 6.97 -8.75
C THR A 131 8.32 5.62 -9.10
N THR A 132 8.87 4.92 -10.10
CA THR A 132 8.44 3.56 -10.45
C THR A 132 8.76 2.58 -9.33
N THR A 133 7.79 1.74 -9.01
CA THR A 133 7.93 0.72 -7.94
C THR A 133 8.52 -0.59 -8.44
N GLN A 134 8.48 -0.83 -9.75
CA GLN A 134 8.87 -2.07 -10.40
C GLN A 134 9.66 -1.78 -11.68
N ASP A 135 10.53 -2.72 -12.03
CA ASP A 135 11.22 -2.70 -13.32
C ASP A 135 10.22 -2.93 -14.46
N LEU A 136 10.35 -2.15 -15.52
CA LEU A 136 9.54 -2.26 -16.73
C LEU A 136 10.43 -2.38 -17.96
N THR A 137 10.26 -3.47 -18.71
CA THR A 137 10.89 -3.61 -20.03
C THR A 137 9.98 -3.02 -21.10
N LEU A 138 10.38 -1.90 -21.67
CA LEU A 138 9.79 -1.31 -22.87
C LEU A 138 10.19 -2.16 -24.06
N ARG A 139 9.20 -2.74 -24.73
CA ARG A 139 9.38 -3.60 -25.91
C ARG A 139 8.85 -2.85 -27.12
N PRO A 140 9.44 -2.98 -28.31
CA PRO A 140 8.86 -2.50 -29.57
C PRO A 140 7.66 -3.38 -30.00
N LEU A 141 6.69 -3.53 -29.11
CA LEU A 141 5.51 -4.36 -29.26
C LEU A 141 4.28 -3.47 -29.03
N ALA A 142 3.36 -3.44 -29.99
CA ALA A 142 2.09 -2.75 -29.85
C ALA A 142 0.93 -3.75 -29.85
N LEU A 143 -0.15 -3.40 -29.15
CA LEU A 143 -1.41 -4.14 -29.16
C LEU A 143 -2.42 -3.37 -30.02
N ASP A 144 -2.60 -3.81 -31.26
CA ASP A 144 -3.41 -3.08 -32.25
C ASP A 144 -4.91 -3.23 -32.01
N SER A 145 -5.33 -4.42 -31.57
CA SER A 145 -6.75 -4.69 -31.36
C SER A 145 -7.00 -5.77 -30.32
N VAL A 146 -8.08 -5.56 -29.55
CA VAL A 146 -8.68 -6.55 -28.65
C VAL A 146 -10.12 -6.72 -29.11
N ARG A 147 -10.50 -7.93 -29.49
CA ARG A 147 -11.85 -8.22 -30.01
C ARG A 147 -12.42 -9.46 -29.36
N LEU A 148 -13.73 -9.43 -29.15
CA LEU A 148 -14.48 -10.63 -28.79
C LEU A 148 -14.90 -11.36 -30.07
N ALA A 149 -14.69 -12.66 -30.09
CA ALA A 149 -15.19 -13.57 -31.10
C ALA A 149 -15.91 -14.75 -30.42
N GLN A 150 -16.58 -15.56 -31.21
CA GLN A 150 -17.20 -16.80 -30.74
C GLN A 150 -16.70 -17.95 -31.60
N GLU A 151 -16.41 -19.08 -30.95
CA GLU A 151 -16.22 -20.36 -31.63
C GLU A 151 -17.54 -20.85 -32.24
N PRO A 152 -17.48 -21.71 -33.26
CA PRO A 152 -18.66 -22.44 -33.76
C PRO A 152 -19.40 -23.21 -32.65
N ASP A 153 -18.67 -23.65 -31.61
CA ASP A 153 -19.22 -24.35 -30.44
C ASP A 153 -19.90 -23.42 -29.42
N GLY A 154 -19.97 -22.11 -29.69
CA GLY A 154 -20.59 -21.10 -28.80
C GLY A 154 -19.70 -20.57 -27.68
N ARG A 155 -18.46 -21.07 -27.54
CA ARG A 155 -17.47 -20.55 -26.57
C ARG A 155 -16.99 -19.16 -26.97
N SER A 156 -16.76 -18.30 -25.98
CA SER A 156 -16.22 -16.96 -26.20
C SER A 156 -14.72 -16.99 -26.38
N VAL A 157 -14.19 -16.14 -27.27
CA VAL A 157 -12.77 -16.05 -27.60
C VAL A 157 -12.33 -14.59 -27.54
N ILE A 158 -11.27 -14.30 -26.78
CA ILE A 158 -10.64 -12.98 -26.77
C ILE A 158 -9.47 -13.02 -27.76
N ARG A 159 -9.56 -12.22 -28.82
CA ARG A 159 -8.51 -12.06 -29.83
C ARG A 159 -7.67 -10.83 -29.52
N LEU A 160 -6.37 -11.05 -29.36
CA LEU A 160 -5.35 -10.03 -29.10
C LEU A 160 -4.41 -9.98 -30.30
N ARG A 161 -4.41 -8.88 -31.05
CA ARG A 161 -3.50 -8.70 -32.18
C ARG A 161 -2.31 -7.84 -31.78
N PHE A 162 -1.12 -8.40 -31.94
CA PHE A 162 0.14 -7.75 -31.65
C PHE A 162 0.89 -7.42 -32.94
N SER A 163 1.56 -6.28 -32.97
CA SER A 163 2.47 -5.86 -34.03
C SER A 163 3.85 -5.52 -33.47
N CYS A 164 4.88 -5.71 -34.29
CA CYS A 164 6.26 -5.36 -33.95
C CYS A 164 6.65 -4.04 -34.64
N GLY A 165 7.49 -3.24 -33.98
CA GLY A 165 8.08 -2.04 -34.55
C GLY A 165 8.88 -2.33 -35.82
N ALA A 166 8.82 -1.42 -36.81
CA ALA A 166 9.41 -1.62 -38.14
C ALA A 166 10.94 -1.78 -38.16
N LEU A 167 11.63 -1.37 -37.08
CA LEU A 167 13.08 -1.46 -36.93
C LEU A 167 13.53 -2.63 -36.04
N SER A 168 12.59 -3.46 -35.57
CA SER A 168 12.86 -4.59 -34.71
C SER A 168 12.26 -5.87 -35.28
N ASN A 169 12.83 -7.01 -34.89
CA ASN A 169 12.41 -8.33 -35.35
C ASN A 169 11.97 -9.18 -34.16
N TRP A 170 11.00 -10.08 -34.39
CA TRP A 170 10.48 -10.98 -33.37
C TRP A 170 11.55 -11.82 -32.65
N GLY A 171 12.61 -12.23 -33.38
CA GLY A 171 13.69 -13.04 -32.83
C GLY A 171 14.59 -12.33 -31.80
N GLN A 172 14.52 -11.00 -31.70
CA GLN A 172 15.29 -10.21 -30.73
C GLN A 172 14.47 -9.81 -29.49
N LEU A 173 13.18 -10.13 -29.47
CA LEU A 173 12.27 -9.76 -28.38
C LEU A 173 12.20 -10.83 -27.31
N ASP A 174 12.35 -10.43 -26.06
CA ASP A 174 12.03 -11.30 -24.94
C ASP A 174 10.51 -11.34 -24.72
N LEU A 175 9.89 -12.41 -25.23
CA LEU A 175 8.46 -12.69 -25.11
C LEU A 175 8.13 -13.65 -23.96
N ARG A 176 9.09 -13.97 -23.07
CA ARG A 176 8.86 -14.94 -21.98
C ARG A 176 7.77 -14.53 -21.00
N ARG A 177 7.73 -13.24 -20.66
CA ARG A 177 6.85 -12.66 -19.64
C ARG A 177 6.40 -11.27 -20.08
N ILE A 178 5.17 -11.18 -20.57
CA ILE A 178 4.60 -9.91 -21.01
C ILE A 178 3.53 -9.48 -19.99
N PRO A 179 3.82 -8.47 -19.14
CA PRO A 179 2.82 -7.90 -18.26
C PRO A 179 1.78 -7.11 -19.08
N LEU A 180 0.51 -7.35 -18.79
CA LEU A 180 -0.65 -6.70 -19.37
C LEU A 180 -1.40 -6.00 -18.24
N TYR A 181 -1.59 -4.70 -18.33
CA TYR A 181 -2.44 -3.95 -17.40
C TYR A 181 -3.86 -3.81 -17.96
N LEU A 182 -4.85 -4.17 -17.15
CA LEU A 182 -6.26 -4.13 -17.51
C LEU A 182 -6.87 -2.76 -17.20
N ASN A 183 -6.77 -1.85 -18.16
CA ASN A 183 -7.20 -0.46 -18.05
C ASN A 183 -8.67 -0.25 -18.46
N ALA A 184 -9.61 -0.71 -17.64
CA ALA A 184 -11.05 -0.58 -17.91
C ALA A 184 -11.82 -0.15 -16.65
N THR A 185 -13.14 0.03 -16.79
CA THR A 185 -14.01 0.21 -15.62
C THR A 185 -13.90 -1.01 -14.70
N PRO A 186 -14.09 -0.87 -13.37
CA PRO A 186 -13.90 -1.97 -12.43
C PRO A 186 -14.63 -3.26 -12.82
N ALA A 187 -15.86 -3.15 -13.33
CA ALA A 187 -16.64 -4.31 -13.78
C ALA A 187 -15.98 -5.05 -14.95
N VAL A 188 -15.53 -4.32 -15.98
CA VAL A 188 -14.89 -4.92 -17.16
C VAL A 188 -13.48 -5.42 -16.83
N ALA A 189 -12.71 -4.68 -16.03
CA ALA A 189 -11.37 -5.06 -15.61
C ALA A 189 -11.38 -6.34 -14.77
N ASN A 190 -12.29 -6.46 -13.79
CA ASN A 190 -12.46 -7.67 -12.99
C ASN A 190 -12.90 -8.87 -13.86
N ALA A 191 -13.83 -8.65 -14.81
CA ALA A 191 -14.26 -9.69 -15.74
C ALA A 191 -13.12 -10.16 -16.65
N LEU A 192 -12.31 -9.23 -17.18
CA LEU A 192 -11.11 -9.55 -17.97
C LEU A 192 -10.08 -10.30 -17.13
N HIS A 193 -9.81 -9.85 -15.91
CA HIS A 193 -8.87 -10.48 -15.01
C HIS A 193 -9.26 -11.94 -14.75
N HIS A 194 -10.53 -12.18 -14.40
CA HIS A 194 -11.05 -13.51 -14.17
C HIS A 194 -10.99 -14.39 -15.42
N ALA A 195 -11.46 -13.87 -16.57
CA ALA A 195 -11.48 -14.59 -17.83
C ALA A 195 -10.08 -15.01 -18.28
N LEU A 196 -9.09 -14.13 -18.18
CA LEU A 196 -7.73 -14.45 -18.59
C LEU A 196 -7.05 -15.43 -17.64
N THR A 197 -7.11 -15.19 -16.33
CA THR A 197 -6.35 -15.97 -15.33
C THR A 197 -6.96 -17.34 -15.03
N LEU A 198 -8.28 -17.43 -14.84
CA LEU A 198 -8.98 -18.66 -14.45
C LEU A 198 -9.90 -19.18 -15.56
N GLY A 199 -10.35 -18.31 -16.47
CA GLY A 199 -11.29 -18.65 -17.51
C GLY A 199 -10.68 -19.27 -18.77
N THR A 200 -9.38 -19.09 -19.02
CA THR A 200 -8.72 -19.54 -20.27
C THR A 200 -8.55 -21.06 -20.30
N GLN A 201 -9.14 -21.73 -21.30
CA GLN A 201 -8.98 -23.18 -21.52
C GLN A 201 -7.81 -23.52 -22.45
N ALA A 202 -7.67 -22.74 -23.52
CA ALA A 202 -6.66 -22.97 -24.54
C ALA A 202 -6.25 -21.66 -25.19
N LEU A 203 -4.98 -21.60 -25.59
CA LEU A 203 -4.42 -20.51 -26.36
C LEU A 203 -4.09 -21.00 -27.77
N TYR A 204 -4.44 -20.20 -28.77
CA TYR A 204 -4.04 -20.41 -30.15
C TYR A 204 -3.40 -19.16 -30.71
N VAL A 205 -2.54 -19.34 -31.70
CA VAL A 205 -1.90 -18.25 -32.43
C VAL A 205 -2.26 -18.36 -33.90
N ARG A 206 -2.47 -17.22 -34.54
CA ARG A 206 -2.57 -17.09 -35.99
C ARG A 206 -1.57 -16.06 -36.50
N GLN A 207 -0.82 -16.44 -37.53
CA GLN A 207 0.12 -15.55 -38.23
C GLN A 207 -0.43 -15.15 -39.60
N PRO A 208 0.07 -14.05 -40.20
CA PRO A 208 -0.26 -13.68 -41.57
C PRO A 208 0.16 -14.78 -42.54
N GLY A 209 -0.79 -15.21 -43.39
CA GLY A 209 -0.58 -16.30 -44.34
C GLY A 209 -1.02 -17.68 -43.84
N ASP A 210 -1.23 -17.85 -42.54
CA ASP A 210 -1.75 -19.10 -41.98
C ASP A 210 -3.27 -19.21 -42.20
N ALA A 211 -3.68 -20.31 -42.84
CA ALA A 211 -5.09 -20.65 -42.99
C ALA A 211 -5.71 -21.19 -41.69
N GLN A 212 -4.89 -21.77 -40.80
CA GLN A 212 -5.33 -22.37 -39.54
C GLN A 212 -4.56 -21.81 -38.35
N ARG A 213 -5.22 -21.73 -37.20
CA ARG A 213 -4.60 -21.38 -35.93
C ARG A 213 -3.79 -22.54 -35.38
N GLN A 214 -2.67 -22.25 -34.72
CA GLN A 214 -1.78 -23.23 -34.09
C GLN A 214 -1.94 -23.19 -32.57
N PRO A 215 -1.94 -24.34 -31.86
CA PRO A 215 -2.01 -24.36 -30.40
C PRO A 215 -0.74 -23.77 -29.78
N LEU A 216 -0.90 -22.95 -28.74
CA LEU A 216 0.20 -22.33 -28.00
C LEU A 216 0.24 -22.89 -26.57
N GLN A 217 1.41 -23.38 -26.15
CA GLN A 217 1.68 -23.70 -24.75
C GLN A 217 2.03 -22.43 -23.97
N GLY A 218 1.00 -21.67 -23.64
CA GLY A 218 1.10 -20.46 -22.82
C GLY A 218 0.01 -20.39 -21.77
N ARG A 219 0.15 -19.45 -20.84
CA ARG A 219 -0.86 -19.19 -19.81
C ARG A 219 -0.85 -17.73 -19.40
N PHE A 220 -1.99 -17.27 -18.88
CA PHE A 220 -2.07 -16.01 -18.14
C PHE A 220 -1.94 -16.30 -16.64
N GLY A 221 -1.10 -15.53 -15.94
CA GLY A 221 -0.99 -15.59 -14.49
C GLY A 221 -1.28 -14.22 -13.86
N PRO A 222 -1.93 -14.16 -12.69
CA PRO A 222 -2.12 -12.90 -11.98
C PRO A 222 -0.75 -12.32 -11.56
N LYS A 223 -0.62 -10.99 -11.62
CA LYS A 223 0.54 -10.23 -11.14
C LYS A 223 0.09 -9.27 -10.04
N GLY A 224 0.99 -8.89 -9.12
CA GLY A 224 0.70 -7.98 -8.01
C GLY A 224 0.77 -8.63 -6.64
N PHE A 225 0.87 -9.95 -6.57
CA PHE A 225 0.91 -10.72 -5.32
C PHE A 225 2.31 -11.21 -4.92
N GLY A 226 3.31 -11.04 -5.79
CA GLY A 226 4.68 -11.47 -5.55
C GLY A 226 5.49 -10.48 -4.72
N ASP A 227 6.63 -10.93 -4.22
CA ASP A 227 7.57 -10.08 -3.49
C ASP A 227 8.20 -8.99 -4.37
N ASP A 228 8.40 -9.28 -5.65
CA ASP A 228 8.94 -8.34 -6.65
C ASP A 228 7.91 -7.26 -7.05
N ASP A 229 6.64 -7.44 -6.69
CA ASP A 229 5.55 -6.55 -7.11
C ASP A 229 5.22 -5.47 -6.06
N ARG A 230 5.94 -5.40 -4.93
CA ARG A 230 5.61 -4.50 -3.81
C ARG A 230 5.55 -3.02 -4.21
N LEU A 231 4.58 -2.29 -3.66
CA LEU A 231 4.42 -0.85 -3.96
C LEU A 231 5.37 0.05 -3.16
N TRP A 232 5.73 -0.36 -1.95
CA TRP A 232 6.65 0.38 -1.09
C TRP A 232 7.77 -0.53 -0.56
N PRO A 233 8.95 0.04 -0.25
CA PRO A 233 10.11 -0.72 0.17
C PRO A 233 9.81 -1.64 1.36
N LYS A 234 10.27 -2.88 1.31
CA LYS A 234 10.16 -3.82 2.44
C LYS A 234 11.03 -3.32 3.59
N GLY A 235 10.49 -3.28 4.81
CA GLY A 235 11.28 -3.11 6.02
C GLY A 235 11.90 -4.46 6.38
N ASP A 236 13.10 -4.46 6.98
CA ASP A 236 13.90 -5.67 7.29
C ASP A 236 13.20 -6.74 8.17
N SER A 237 11.96 -6.48 8.62
CA SER A 237 11.12 -7.38 9.42
C SER A 237 10.53 -8.57 8.62
N ALA A 238 10.30 -9.69 9.32
CA ALA A 238 9.81 -10.95 8.78
C ALA A 238 8.32 -10.97 8.33
N PHE A 239 7.53 -9.93 8.64
CA PHE A 239 6.07 -9.95 8.50
C PHE A 239 5.55 -9.39 7.16
N SER A 240 6.18 -9.73 6.03
CA SER A 240 5.76 -9.14 4.75
C SER A 240 4.39 -9.60 4.22
N GLY A 241 3.85 -10.71 4.72
CA GLY A 241 2.60 -11.26 4.23
C GLY A 241 1.38 -10.34 4.37
N TYR A 242 1.34 -9.53 5.44
CA TYR A 242 0.23 -8.63 5.71
C TYR A 242 0.29 -7.32 4.91
N GLN A 243 1.41 -7.03 4.22
CA GLN A 243 1.52 -5.85 3.34
C GLN A 243 0.51 -5.94 2.19
N LEU A 244 0.26 -7.15 1.67
CA LEU A 244 -0.71 -7.39 0.61
C LEU A 244 -2.12 -6.93 0.98
N LEU A 245 -2.51 -7.01 2.26
CA LEU A 245 -3.82 -6.53 2.73
C LEU A 245 -3.92 -5.01 2.60
N LEU A 246 -2.90 -4.28 3.08
CA LEU A 246 -2.86 -2.83 2.91
C LEU A 246 -2.89 -2.44 1.44
N GLU A 247 -2.12 -3.12 0.59
CA GLU A 247 -2.13 -2.86 -0.85
C GLU A 247 -3.51 -3.14 -1.49
N TYR A 248 -4.20 -4.21 -1.07
CA TYR A 248 -5.54 -4.55 -1.57
C TYR A 248 -6.58 -3.49 -1.22
N PHE A 249 -6.61 -3.04 0.03
CA PHE A 249 -7.61 -2.06 0.49
C PHE A 249 -7.25 -0.61 0.11
N SER A 250 -5.97 -0.29 -0.06
CA SER A 250 -5.52 1.07 -0.42
C SER A 250 -5.38 1.31 -1.93
N PHE A 251 -4.85 0.35 -2.69
CA PHE A 251 -4.55 0.53 -4.11
C PHE A 251 -4.73 -0.75 -4.92
N ARG A 252 -6.00 -1.09 -5.14
CA ARG A 252 -6.42 -2.32 -5.80
C ARG A 252 -5.99 -2.42 -7.26
N GLU A 253 -5.78 -1.29 -7.93
CA GLU A 253 -5.33 -1.18 -9.32
C GLU A 253 -4.03 -1.98 -9.57
N LYS A 254 -3.19 -2.13 -8.55
CA LYS A 254 -2.01 -3.02 -8.56
C LYS A 254 -2.32 -4.45 -9.00
N PHE A 255 -3.47 -4.98 -8.64
CA PHE A 255 -3.84 -6.36 -8.94
C PHE A 255 -4.54 -6.53 -10.29
N MET A 256 -4.72 -5.44 -11.04
CA MET A 256 -5.26 -5.49 -12.41
C MET A 256 -4.17 -5.77 -13.45
N PHE A 257 -3.01 -6.29 -13.03
CA PHE A 257 -1.97 -6.77 -13.91
C PHE A 257 -2.08 -8.28 -14.10
N VAL A 258 -1.97 -8.72 -15.35
CA VAL A 258 -1.93 -10.13 -15.74
C VAL A 258 -0.68 -10.35 -16.58
N THR A 259 0.12 -11.36 -16.27
CA THR A 259 1.30 -11.70 -17.07
C THR A 259 0.97 -12.82 -18.03
N LEU A 260 1.25 -12.60 -19.32
CA LEU A 260 1.21 -13.62 -20.35
C LEU A 260 2.57 -14.33 -20.42
N TYR A 261 2.54 -15.65 -20.27
CA TYR A 261 3.69 -16.55 -20.32
C TYR A 261 3.61 -17.48 -21.53
N GLY A 262 4.76 -17.91 -22.05
CA GLY A 262 4.86 -18.98 -23.04
C GLY A 262 4.83 -18.53 -24.50
N LEU A 263 4.95 -17.22 -24.78
CA LEU A 263 5.04 -16.71 -26.16
C LEU A 263 6.42 -17.00 -26.80
N GLU A 264 7.45 -17.29 -26.00
CA GLU A 264 8.76 -17.71 -26.47
C GLU A 264 8.74 -19.06 -27.20
N ASN A 265 7.68 -19.87 -26.99
CA ASN A 265 7.51 -21.18 -27.62
C ASN A 265 6.97 -21.11 -29.05
N MET A 266 6.66 -19.91 -29.53
CA MET A 266 6.09 -19.67 -30.86
C MET A 266 7.19 -19.39 -31.87
N SER A 267 7.14 -20.05 -33.03
CA SER A 267 7.96 -19.70 -34.19
C SER A 267 7.27 -18.62 -35.03
N ILE A 268 7.60 -17.35 -34.81
CA ILE A 268 7.13 -16.24 -35.66
C ILE A 268 8.14 -16.02 -36.79
N ALA A 269 7.67 -15.89 -38.03
CA ALA A 269 8.53 -15.43 -39.12
C ALA A 269 9.11 -14.04 -38.78
N PRO A 270 10.43 -13.79 -38.94
CA PRO A 270 11.06 -12.54 -38.52
C PRO A 270 10.39 -11.28 -39.07
N ASP A 271 9.90 -11.34 -40.31
CA ASP A 271 9.28 -10.23 -41.04
C ASP A 271 7.74 -10.22 -40.94
N ALA A 272 7.14 -11.06 -40.08
CA ALA A 272 5.69 -11.07 -39.92
C ALA A 272 5.21 -9.72 -39.36
N PRO A 273 4.27 -9.01 -40.03
CA PRO A 273 3.82 -7.71 -39.56
C PRO A 273 3.02 -7.77 -38.25
N TRP A 274 2.37 -8.90 -37.97
CA TRP A 274 1.56 -9.11 -36.77
C TRP A 274 1.44 -10.59 -36.43
N PHE A 275 1.02 -10.88 -35.21
CA PHE A 275 0.43 -12.17 -34.85
C PHE A 275 -0.84 -11.94 -34.02
N GLU A 276 -1.77 -12.89 -34.07
CA GLU A 276 -3.02 -12.81 -33.33
C GLU A 276 -3.12 -13.98 -32.35
N LEU A 277 -3.20 -13.66 -31.07
CA LEU A 277 -3.41 -14.61 -29.98
C LEU A 277 -4.92 -14.73 -29.71
N GLU A 278 -5.43 -15.96 -29.77
CA GLU A 278 -6.81 -16.30 -29.45
C GLU A 278 -6.84 -17.03 -28.10
N ALA A 279 -7.45 -16.39 -27.09
CA ALA A 279 -7.69 -17.00 -25.79
C ALA A 279 -9.13 -17.54 -25.74
N VAL A 280 -9.28 -18.86 -25.77
CA VAL A 280 -10.58 -19.54 -25.72
C VAL A 280 -11.01 -19.68 -24.26
N LEU A 281 -12.18 -19.15 -23.93
CA LEU A 281 -12.71 -19.12 -22.57
C LEU A 281 -13.58 -20.34 -22.27
N SER A 282 -13.57 -20.76 -21.01
CA SER A 282 -14.41 -21.83 -20.46
C SER A 282 -15.85 -21.40 -20.25
N THR A 283 -16.07 -20.11 -20.00
CA THR A 283 -17.38 -19.50 -19.77
C THR A 283 -17.69 -18.48 -20.86
N ALA A 284 -18.98 -18.22 -21.07
CA ALA A 284 -19.40 -17.17 -21.99
C ALA A 284 -19.01 -15.80 -21.44
N TRP A 285 -18.52 -14.92 -22.32
CA TRP A 285 -18.23 -13.54 -21.95
C TRP A 285 -19.55 -12.81 -21.62
N PRO A 286 -19.62 -12.04 -20.52
CA PRO A 286 -20.85 -11.35 -20.13
C PRO A 286 -21.38 -10.42 -21.23
N HIS A 287 -22.66 -10.57 -21.56
CA HIS A 287 -23.34 -9.72 -22.53
C HIS A 287 -23.40 -8.27 -22.00
N GLY A 288 -22.96 -7.31 -22.82
CA GLY A 288 -22.96 -5.87 -22.47
C GLY A 288 -21.57 -5.28 -22.21
N PHE A 289 -20.53 -6.10 -22.07
CA PHE A 289 -19.15 -5.61 -21.98
C PHE A 289 -18.46 -5.65 -23.35
N ALA A 290 -18.32 -4.49 -23.98
CA ALA A 290 -17.52 -4.33 -25.19
C ALA A 290 -16.02 -4.31 -24.85
N LEU A 291 -15.21 -4.96 -25.68
CA LEU A 291 -13.75 -4.96 -25.57
C LEU A 291 -13.12 -4.05 -26.62
N SER A 292 -12.05 -3.35 -26.22
CA SER A 292 -11.27 -2.46 -27.08
C SER A 292 -9.78 -2.60 -26.76
N ALA A 293 -8.92 -2.15 -27.67
CA ALA A 293 -7.47 -2.14 -27.45
C ALA A 293 -7.07 -1.29 -26.24
N GLU A 294 -7.86 -0.26 -25.89
CA GLU A 294 -7.54 0.64 -24.79
C GLU A 294 -7.64 -0.01 -23.41
N HIS A 295 -8.39 -1.12 -23.31
CA HIS A 295 -8.59 -1.88 -22.08
C HIS A 295 -7.38 -2.72 -21.67
N ILE A 296 -6.38 -2.89 -22.54
CA ILE A 296 -5.17 -3.64 -22.23
C ILE A 296 -3.94 -2.82 -22.61
N ARG A 297 -3.09 -2.52 -21.63
CA ARG A 297 -1.87 -1.70 -21.81
C ARG A 297 -0.63 -2.54 -21.53
N LEU A 298 0.37 -2.42 -22.40
CA LEU A 298 1.61 -3.21 -22.30
C LEU A 298 2.67 -2.54 -21.41
N HIS A 299 2.83 -1.24 -21.54
CA HIS A 299 3.92 -0.49 -20.91
C HIS A 299 3.42 0.31 -19.71
N ALA A 300 2.67 -0.36 -18.83
CA ALA A 300 2.12 0.24 -17.62
C ALA A 300 2.94 -0.18 -16.39
N VAL A 301 3.11 0.74 -15.44
CA VAL A 301 3.84 0.50 -14.20
C VAL A 301 3.21 1.28 -13.03
N PRO A 302 3.12 0.69 -11.82
CA PRO A 302 2.73 1.45 -10.64
C PRO A 302 3.83 2.42 -10.22
N VAL A 303 3.42 3.65 -9.91
CA VAL A 303 4.29 4.70 -9.39
C VAL A 303 3.81 5.18 -8.03
N ILE A 304 4.76 5.58 -7.19
CA ILE A 304 4.53 6.03 -5.82
C ILE A 304 5.12 7.43 -5.62
N ASN A 305 4.44 8.29 -4.87
CA ASN A 305 4.96 9.61 -4.49
C ASN A 305 6.02 9.47 -3.39
N LEU A 306 7.18 8.95 -3.78
CA LEU A 306 8.39 8.91 -2.97
C LEU A 306 9.55 9.40 -3.82
N PHE A 307 10.36 10.28 -3.25
CA PHE A 307 11.52 10.83 -3.92
C PHE A 307 12.65 11.08 -2.92
N PRO A 308 13.92 10.99 -3.35
CA PRO A 308 15.06 11.30 -2.48
C PRO A 308 15.01 12.75 -2.02
N LEU A 309 15.26 12.96 -0.73
CA LEU A 309 15.37 14.26 -0.10
C LEU A 309 16.78 14.44 0.47
N GLU A 310 17.35 15.60 0.18
CA GLU A 310 18.53 16.09 0.87
C GLU A 310 18.10 16.85 2.14
N ALA A 311 18.83 16.60 3.21
CA ALA A 311 18.66 17.29 4.49
C ALA A 311 19.86 18.20 4.73
N ASP A 312 19.60 19.34 5.38
CA ASP A 312 20.68 20.17 5.91
C ASP A 312 21.50 19.36 6.91
N PRO A 313 22.84 19.52 6.94
CA PRO A 313 23.67 18.87 7.93
C PRO A 313 23.20 19.23 9.35
N LEU A 314 22.92 18.22 10.15
CA LEU A 314 22.38 18.40 11.50
C LEU A 314 23.54 18.58 12.49
N SER A 315 23.63 19.76 13.09
CA SER A 315 24.55 20.00 14.21
C SER A 315 24.00 19.38 15.49
N LEU A 316 24.85 18.70 16.27
CA LEU A 316 24.46 18.12 17.55
C LEU A 316 24.75 19.08 18.70
N ASP A 317 23.86 19.07 19.70
CA ASP A 317 24.04 19.76 20.98
C ASP A 317 24.24 18.71 22.07
N PRO A 318 25.29 18.81 22.93
CA PRO A 318 25.52 17.89 24.04
C PRO A 318 24.32 17.69 24.98
N LEU A 319 23.44 18.69 25.11
CA LEU A 319 22.29 18.66 26.02
C LEU A 319 21.00 18.17 25.34
N GLN A 320 21.02 17.97 24.01
CA GLN A 320 19.85 17.59 23.24
C GLN A 320 19.87 16.10 22.90
N THR A 321 18.79 15.40 23.25
CA THR A 321 18.61 13.97 22.95
C THR A 321 17.86 13.73 21.65
N ASP A 322 16.92 14.64 21.32
CA ASP A 322 15.94 14.47 20.25
C ASP A 322 16.06 15.63 19.26
N TYR A 323 16.24 15.32 17.98
CA TYR A 323 16.50 16.31 16.94
C TYR A 323 15.34 16.36 15.94
N LEU A 324 14.70 17.52 15.81
CA LEU A 324 13.66 17.73 14.81
C LEU A 324 14.31 17.79 13.42
N LEU A 325 13.93 16.88 12.53
CA LEU A 325 14.39 16.87 11.15
C LEU A 325 13.55 17.81 10.29
N ARG A 326 14.21 18.67 9.52
CA ARG A 326 13.57 19.56 8.56
C ARG A 326 14.19 19.33 7.18
N PRO A 327 13.40 19.00 6.14
CA PRO A 327 13.94 18.88 4.80
C PRO A 327 14.27 20.26 4.22
N MET A 328 15.27 20.32 3.34
CA MET A 328 15.68 21.59 2.70
C MET A 328 14.55 22.22 1.86
N ARG A 329 13.64 21.41 1.31
CA ARG A 329 12.48 21.84 0.50
C ARG A 329 11.25 22.25 1.33
N LEU A 330 11.43 22.87 2.50
CA LEU A 330 10.31 23.33 3.32
C LEU A 330 9.47 24.44 2.66
N GLN A 331 10.02 25.14 1.66
CA GLN A 331 9.39 26.29 1.00
C GLN A 331 8.08 25.94 0.27
N ASP A 332 7.90 24.67 -0.13
CA ASP A 332 6.68 24.20 -0.80
C ASP A 332 5.51 23.95 0.17
N GLY A 333 5.74 23.92 1.49
CA GLY A 333 4.70 23.72 2.52
C GLY A 333 4.02 22.35 2.56
N HIS A 334 4.27 21.49 1.56
CA HIS A 334 3.62 20.19 1.37
C HIS A 334 4.57 19.00 1.46
N THR A 335 5.87 19.21 1.63
CA THR A 335 6.87 18.14 1.69
C THR A 335 6.94 17.55 3.09
N GLU A 336 6.71 16.24 3.23
CA GLU A 336 6.82 15.47 4.46
C GLU A 336 7.98 14.46 4.35
N ILE A 337 8.65 14.16 5.47
CA ILE A 337 9.68 13.11 5.53
C ILE A 337 8.96 11.76 5.69
N TYR A 338 9.15 10.86 4.73
CA TYR A 338 8.61 9.51 4.77
C TYR A 338 9.50 8.55 5.58
N SER A 339 10.81 8.58 5.32
CA SER A 339 11.78 7.76 6.06
C SER A 339 13.14 8.43 6.17
N VAL A 340 13.87 8.07 7.24
CA VAL A 340 15.30 8.34 7.39
C VAL A 340 16.01 7.08 6.95
N ASP A 341 16.70 7.15 5.81
CA ASP A 341 17.28 5.96 5.17
C ASP A 341 18.70 5.70 5.66
N ARG A 342 19.46 6.78 5.91
CA ARG A 342 20.85 6.67 6.39
C ARG A 342 21.22 7.86 7.26
N VAL A 343 21.96 7.60 8.34
CA VAL A 343 22.52 8.61 9.24
C VAL A 343 24.02 8.36 9.37
N THR A 344 24.82 9.36 9.02
CA THR A 344 26.29 9.27 9.08
C THR A 344 26.86 10.45 9.86
N ALA A 345 27.72 10.18 10.83
CA ALA A 345 28.53 11.21 11.49
C ALA A 345 29.79 11.48 10.68
N SER A 346 30.13 12.76 10.50
CA SER A 346 31.41 13.17 9.93
C SER A 346 32.39 13.50 11.06
N ARG A 347 33.55 12.84 11.08
CA ARG A 347 34.66 13.12 11.99
C ARG A 347 35.94 13.41 11.19
N ASP A 348 36.92 14.02 11.84
CA ASP A 348 38.24 14.24 11.24
C ASP A 348 38.94 12.92 10.83
N SER A 349 38.60 11.81 11.50
CA SER A 349 39.14 10.48 11.24
C SER A 349 38.39 9.66 10.18
N GLY A 350 37.24 10.13 9.68
CA GLY A 350 36.41 9.38 8.73
C GLY A 350 34.90 9.59 8.90
N ARG A 351 34.11 8.78 8.17
CA ARG A 351 32.64 8.77 8.28
C ARG A 351 32.20 7.52 9.04
N GLU A 352 31.47 7.73 10.12
CA GLU A 352 30.89 6.66 10.94
C GLU A 352 29.39 6.56 10.68
N GLU A 353 28.88 5.34 10.56
CA GLU A 353 27.47 5.09 10.25
C GLU A 353 26.68 4.67 11.49
N TYR A 354 25.47 5.22 11.61
CA TYR A 354 24.52 4.81 12.64
C TYR A 354 23.65 3.68 12.12
N VAL A 355 23.44 2.67 12.95
CA VAL A 355 22.60 1.53 12.63
C VAL A 355 21.16 1.79 13.09
N PRO A 356 20.12 1.53 12.29
CA PRO A 356 18.74 1.66 12.75
C PRO A 356 18.47 0.74 13.94
N PHE A 357 17.84 1.26 15.00
CA PHE A 357 17.51 0.48 16.19
C PHE A 357 16.66 -0.75 15.86
N SER A 358 15.75 -0.64 14.89
CA SER A 358 14.88 -1.73 14.41
C SER A 358 15.62 -2.92 13.79
N SER A 359 16.90 -2.79 13.43
CA SER A 359 17.69 -3.90 12.88
C SER A 359 18.04 -4.98 13.93
N PHE A 360 17.75 -4.73 15.22
CA PHE A 360 18.08 -5.58 16.37
C PHE A 360 19.57 -5.97 16.50
N ARG A 361 20.46 -5.42 15.66
CA ARG A 361 21.90 -5.64 15.75
C ARG A 361 22.48 -5.13 17.07
N HIS A 362 21.86 -4.11 17.68
CA HIS A 362 22.17 -3.57 19.01
C HIS A 362 22.06 -4.60 20.16
N LYS A 363 21.42 -5.77 19.94
CA LYS A 363 21.28 -6.79 20.98
C LYS A 363 22.48 -7.74 21.08
N GLY A 364 23.40 -7.80 20.12
CA GLY A 364 24.54 -8.72 20.15
C GLY A 364 24.16 -10.20 20.36
N GLY A 365 22.92 -10.61 20.08
CA GLY A 365 22.46 -11.96 20.46
C GLY A 365 22.73 -12.29 21.95
N MET A 366 23.37 -13.45 22.21
CA MET A 366 23.82 -13.85 23.56
C MET A 366 25.22 -13.29 23.94
N LEU A 367 25.88 -12.51 23.08
CA LEU A 367 27.20 -11.91 23.31
C LEU A 367 27.11 -10.37 23.30
N ARG A 368 27.13 -9.76 24.49
CA ARG A 368 27.06 -8.30 24.69
C ARG A 368 28.12 -7.49 23.94
N ASP A 369 29.23 -8.10 23.56
CA ASP A 369 30.39 -7.41 22.95
C ASP A 369 30.22 -7.11 21.44
N GLU A 370 29.11 -7.52 20.80
CA GLU A 370 28.84 -7.24 19.38
C GLU A 370 27.78 -6.14 19.14
N ALA A 371 27.31 -5.47 20.20
CA ALA A 371 26.33 -4.39 20.05
C ALA A 371 26.97 -3.17 19.35
N PRO A 372 26.46 -2.70 18.19
CA PRO A 372 26.97 -1.49 17.55
C PRO A 372 26.91 -0.28 18.49
N GLU A 373 28.04 0.43 18.60
CA GLU A 373 28.23 1.61 19.44
C GLU A 373 27.34 2.80 19.06
N ARG A 374 26.77 2.81 17.85
CA ARG A 374 25.95 3.89 17.29
C ARG A 374 24.65 3.37 16.71
N TYR A 375 23.53 3.81 17.28
CA TYR A 375 22.22 3.51 16.73
C TYR A 375 21.30 4.72 16.74
N PHE A 376 20.31 4.69 15.85
CA PHE A 376 19.31 5.74 15.76
C PHE A 376 17.89 5.17 15.74
N HIS A 377 16.96 5.96 16.25
CA HIS A 377 15.54 5.70 16.22
C HIS A 377 14.81 6.94 15.71
N THR A 378 13.72 6.76 14.98
CA THR A 378 12.89 7.86 14.49
C THR A 378 11.51 7.82 15.12
N ARG A 379 11.00 8.99 15.52
CA ARG A 379 9.64 9.14 16.03
C ARG A 379 8.88 10.10 15.14
N LEU A 380 7.71 9.67 14.68
CA LEU A 380 6.77 10.54 13.98
C LEU A 380 5.83 11.17 15.02
N LYS A 381 5.60 12.47 14.91
CA LYS A 381 4.64 13.17 15.76
C LYS A 381 3.80 14.10 14.90
N ARG A 382 2.49 14.06 15.07
CA ARG A 382 1.60 14.99 14.38
C ARG A 382 1.77 16.41 14.95
N GLY A 383 2.16 17.34 14.10
CA GLY A 383 2.27 18.76 14.41
C GLY A 383 0.90 19.44 14.48
N ALA A 384 0.85 20.64 15.06
CA ALA A 384 -0.39 21.42 15.19
C ALA A 384 -0.97 21.89 13.85
N ASN A 385 -0.13 21.96 12.80
CA ASN A 385 -0.53 22.23 11.42
C ASN A 385 -1.15 21.01 10.70
N GLY A 386 -1.18 19.85 11.36
CA GLY A 386 -1.71 18.60 10.82
C GLY A 386 -0.71 17.77 10.00
N LEU A 387 0.52 18.28 9.76
CA LEU A 387 1.62 17.56 9.13
C LEU A 387 2.36 16.68 10.15
N HIS A 388 3.19 15.76 9.68
CA HIS A 388 4.02 14.91 10.55
C HIS A 388 5.44 15.48 10.67
N ASP A 389 5.84 15.73 11.91
CA ASP A 389 7.20 16.08 12.28
C ASP A 389 7.98 14.80 12.59
N THR A 390 9.14 14.66 11.95
CA THR A 390 10.04 13.53 12.17
C THR A 390 11.14 13.93 13.13
N TRP A 391 11.24 13.21 14.24
CA TRP A 391 12.27 13.38 15.26
C TRP A 391 13.30 12.25 15.16
N LEU A 392 14.58 12.62 15.18
CA LEU A 392 15.70 11.71 15.22
C LEU A 392 16.23 11.61 16.65
N ILE A 393 16.32 10.39 17.15
CA ILE A 393 16.85 10.07 18.48
C ILE A 393 18.11 9.24 18.27
N LEU A 394 19.20 9.67 18.89
CA LEU A 394 20.51 9.01 18.81
C LEU A 394 20.82 8.30 20.12
N GLY A 395 21.42 7.11 20.04
CA GLY A 395 21.86 6.37 21.22
C GLY A 395 23.09 5.50 20.96
N GLY A 396 23.66 5.01 22.06
CA GLY A 396 24.90 4.25 22.09
C GLY A 396 26.11 5.11 22.50
N GLU A 397 27.15 4.47 23.03
CA GLU A 397 28.35 5.16 23.53
C GLU A 397 29.02 6.02 22.45
N GLY A 398 29.01 5.54 21.19
CA GLY A 398 29.56 6.28 20.06
C GLY A 398 28.78 7.57 19.75
N ALA A 399 27.48 7.62 20.07
CA ALA A 399 26.66 8.81 19.91
C ALA A 399 27.01 9.89 20.95
N ASP A 400 27.33 9.49 22.19
CA ASP A 400 27.76 10.42 23.23
C ASP A 400 29.13 11.04 22.87
N VAL A 401 30.05 10.23 22.33
CA VAL A 401 31.32 10.74 21.80
C VAL A 401 31.08 11.65 20.59
N ASP A 402 30.09 11.36 19.73
CA ASP A 402 29.77 12.21 18.57
C ASP A 402 29.23 13.57 19.02
N ARG A 403 28.41 13.63 20.07
CA ARG A 403 27.88 14.89 20.64
C ARG A 403 28.96 15.77 21.26
N LEU A 404 30.01 15.17 21.81
CA LEU A 404 31.13 15.86 22.46
C LEU A 404 32.25 16.28 21.48
N ALA A 405 32.12 15.98 20.19
CA ALA A 405 33.11 16.35 19.18
C ALA A 405 33.19 17.88 18.99
N GLU A 406 34.32 18.40 18.50
CA GLU A 406 34.50 19.85 18.28
C GLU A 406 33.54 20.43 17.21
N ARG A 407 33.15 19.60 16.23
CA ARG A 407 32.20 19.97 15.15
C ARG A 407 31.25 18.81 14.87
N PRO A 408 30.27 18.58 15.76
CA PRO A 408 29.43 17.41 15.64
C PRO A 408 28.40 17.64 14.54
N CYS A 409 28.53 16.91 13.43
CA CYS A 409 27.71 17.09 12.24
C CYS A 409 27.26 15.75 11.68
N LEU A 410 25.96 15.61 11.48
CA LEU A 410 25.35 14.46 10.84
C LEU A 410 24.91 14.79 9.41
N SER A 411 25.26 13.91 8.49
CA SER A 411 24.67 13.87 7.15
C SER A 411 23.57 12.81 7.13
N LEU A 412 22.40 13.22 6.62
CA LEU A 412 21.20 12.39 6.56
C LEU A 412 20.79 12.17 5.10
N ARG A 413 20.41 10.93 4.78
CA ARG A 413 19.67 10.62 3.54
C ARG A 413 18.23 10.34 3.91
N LEU A 414 17.33 11.11 3.31
CA LEU A 414 15.90 11.04 3.60
C LEU A 414 15.14 10.65 2.33
N THR A 415 14.01 9.99 2.52
CA THR A 415 12.98 9.86 1.48
C THR A 415 11.82 10.76 1.85
N GLY A 416 11.37 11.55 0.88
CA GLY A 416 10.24 12.47 1.02
C GLY A 416 8.99 12.00 0.33
N THR A 417 7.86 12.58 0.74
CA THR A 417 6.58 12.49 0.04
C THR A 417 5.90 13.84 0.06
N ASN A 418 4.99 14.09 -0.89
CA ASN A 418 4.08 15.22 -0.81
C ASN A 418 2.87 14.83 0.04
N GLY A 419 2.73 15.44 1.21
CA GLY A 419 1.68 15.19 2.19
C GLY A 419 0.33 15.77 1.77
N GLN A 420 -0.29 16.57 2.65
CA GLN A 420 -1.64 17.10 2.43
C GLN A 420 -1.70 18.18 1.32
N LEU A 421 -1.67 17.73 0.07
CA LEU A 421 -2.05 18.53 -1.09
C LEU A 421 -3.58 18.52 -1.26
N PRO A 422 -4.19 19.61 -1.78
CA PRO A 422 -5.63 19.66 -1.98
C PRO A 422 -6.15 18.52 -2.88
N ARG A 423 -7.13 17.76 -2.40
CA ARG A 423 -7.72 16.59 -3.11
C ARG A 423 -8.11 16.87 -4.56
N LYS A 424 -8.74 18.02 -4.82
CA LYS A 424 -9.15 18.41 -6.18
C LYS A 424 -7.96 18.56 -7.12
N ALA A 425 -6.83 19.02 -6.59
CA ALA A 425 -5.64 19.28 -7.37
C ALA A 425 -4.91 17.96 -7.72
N LEU A 426 -4.87 17.00 -6.78
CA LEU A 426 -4.33 15.65 -7.02
C LEU A 426 -5.16 14.83 -8.02
N GLN A 427 -6.50 14.86 -7.94
CA GLN A 427 -7.36 14.09 -8.84
C GLN A 427 -7.29 14.55 -10.31
N SER A 428 -7.05 15.84 -10.55
CA SER A 428 -6.83 16.39 -11.89
C SER A 428 -5.36 16.36 -12.33
N THR A 429 -4.48 15.73 -11.55
CA THR A 429 -3.05 15.76 -11.82
C THR A 429 -2.70 14.89 -13.01
N ILE A 430 -2.01 15.50 -13.96
CA ILE A 430 -1.44 14.82 -15.12
C ILE A 430 0.05 14.60 -14.84
N LEU A 431 0.47 13.33 -14.94
CA LEU A 431 1.85 12.90 -14.93
C LEU A 431 2.32 12.80 -16.38
N ASP A 432 3.20 13.69 -16.82
CA ASP A 432 3.60 13.80 -18.23
C ASP A 432 5.08 14.04 -18.47
N MET A 433 5.84 14.49 -17.47
CA MET A 433 7.26 14.80 -17.64
C MET A 433 8.14 13.69 -17.04
N PRO A 434 8.80 12.85 -17.87
CA PRO A 434 9.89 12.01 -17.38
C PRO A 434 11.10 12.89 -17.03
N LEU A 435 11.73 12.65 -15.87
CA LEU A 435 12.87 13.47 -15.44
C LEU A 435 14.15 13.20 -16.25
N HIS A 436 14.29 11.97 -16.74
CA HIS A 436 15.42 11.52 -17.55
C HIS A 436 14.96 11.19 -18.97
N ALA A 437 15.69 11.69 -19.97
CA ALA A 437 15.43 11.39 -21.36
C ALA A 437 15.84 9.94 -21.67
N THR A 438 14.91 9.14 -22.21
CA THR A 438 15.20 7.80 -22.75
C THR A 438 15.62 7.92 -24.22
N GLN A 439 16.27 6.88 -24.75
CA GLN A 439 16.69 6.86 -26.15
C GLN A 439 15.49 6.82 -27.12
N ALA A 440 14.35 6.30 -26.67
CA ALA A 440 13.16 6.05 -27.49
C ALA A 440 12.14 7.20 -27.54
N GLY A 441 12.40 8.34 -26.87
CA GLY A 441 11.44 9.45 -26.79
C GLY A 441 10.15 9.04 -26.08
N LEU A 442 10.13 9.13 -24.75
CA LEU A 442 9.03 8.62 -23.94
C LEU A 442 7.92 9.65 -23.72
N ARG A 443 6.67 9.26 -23.97
CA ARG A 443 5.49 9.99 -23.47
C ARG A 443 4.96 9.30 -22.23
N VAL A 444 4.60 10.06 -21.21
CA VAL A 444 3.99 9.53 -20.01
C VAL A 444 2.51 9.89 -19.98
N ARG A 445 1.66 8.92 -19.66
CA ARG A 445 0.23 9.11 -19.49
C ARG A 445 -0.24 8.46 -18.21
N ASN A 446 -1.09 9.14 -17.47
CA ASN A 446 -1.72 8.53 -16.31
C ASN A 446 -2.90 7.63 -16.71
N LEU A 447 -2.96 6.41 -16.17
CA LEU A 447 -4.04 5.44 -16.43
C LEU A 447 -5.12 5.44 -15.35
N CYS A 448 -4.76 5.76 -14.09
CA CYS A 448 -5.72 5.99 -13.01
C CYS A 448 -5.43 7.34 -12.32
N ALA A 449 -6.40 7.93 -11.63
CA ALA A 449 -6.13 9.17 -10.90
C ALA A 449 -5.23 8.88 -9.69
N PRO A 450 -4.25 9.76 -9.35
CA PRO A 450 -3.41 9.54 -8.18
C PRO A 450 -4.25 9.49 -6.90
N THR A 451 -3.95 8.53 -6.02
CA THR A 451 -4.67 8.37 -4.75
C THR A 451 -4.35 9.49 -3.76
N LEU A 452 -5.14 9.61 -2.71
CA LEU A 452 -4.79 10.48 -1.60
C LEU A 452 -3.84 9.75 -0.65
N PRO A 453 -2.88 10.45 -0.04
CA PRO A 453 -2.11 9.89 1.07
C PRO A 453 -3.03 9.38 2.18
N CYS A 454 -2.81 8.14 2.61
CA CYS A 454 -3.58 7.52 3.69
C CYS A 454 -2.71 7.46 4.94
N TYR A 455 -3.11 8.19 5.98
CA TYR A 455 -2.42 8.20 7.27
C TYR A 455 -2.89 7.03 8.15
N PRO A 456 -2.00 6.41 8.94
CA PRO A 456 -2.38 5.30 9.80
C PRO A 456 -3.40 5.75 10.86
N PRO A 457 -4.42 4.94 11.17
CA PRO A 457 -5.37 5.25 12.23
C PRO A 457 -4.68 5.27 13.61
N SER A 458 -4.87 6.33 14.38
CA SER A 458 -4.31 6.45 15.74
C SER A 458 -5.35 6.38 16.86
N ARG A 459 -6.58 5.93 16.56
CA ARG A 459 -7.73 5.94 17.50
C ARG A 459 -8.05 4.55 18.04
N ASP A 460 -8.78 4.47 19.16
CA ASP A 460 -9.50 3.26 19.62
C ASP A 460 -8.63 2.01 19.81
N ARG A 461 -7.46 2.17 20.46
CA ARG A 461 -6.52 1.06 20.75
C ARG A 461 -6.12 0.27 19.48
N PHE A 462 -6.11 0.94 18.33
CA PHE A 462 -5.79 0.33 17.03
C PHE A 462 -4.50 -0.50 17.08
N HIS A 463 -3.42 0.07 17.64
CA HIS A 463 -2.13 -0.61 17.79
C HIS A 463 -2.23 -1.93 18.57
N TRP A 464 -3.06 -2.00 19.62
CA TRP A 464 -3.28 -3.24 20.38
C TRP A 464 -4.03 -4.29 19.56
N ARG A 465 -5.05 -3.90 18.79
CA ARG A 465 -5.77 -4.81 17.90
C ARG A 465 -4.84 -5.37 16.81
N VAL A 466 -3.91 -4.56 16.34
CA VAL A 466 -2.87 -4.99 15.40
C VAL A 466 -1.95 -6.02 16.03
N LEU A 467 -1.38 -5.72 17.21
CA LEU A 467 -0.52 -6.66 17.92
C LEU A 467 -1.24 -7.98 18.24
N SER A 468 -2.52 -7.92 18.59
CA SER A 468 -3.31 -9.10 18.96
C SER A 468 -3.47 -10.11 17.82
N HIS A 469 -3.64 -9.67 16.57
CA HIS A 469 -3.90 -10.61 15.46
C HIS A 469 -2.63 -11.16 14.82
N LEU A 470 -1.46 -10.54 15.09
CA LEU A 470 -0.16 -11.00 14.59
C LEU A 470 0.31 -12.30 15.25
N GLY A 471 -0.29 -12.70 16.38
CA GLY A 471 0.05 -13.93 17.07
C GLY A 471 -0.36 -15.18 16.30
N SER A 472 0.51 -16.20 16.29
CA SER A 472 0.27 -17.52 15.66
C SER A 472 -1.01 -18.20 16.15
N ASN A 473 -1.41 -17.93 17.41
CA ASN A 473 -2.61 -18.49 18.04
C ASN A 473 -3.92 -17.75 17.68
N PHE A 474 -3.89 -16.82 16.72
CA PHE A 474 -5.08 -16.06 16.34
C PHE A 474 -6.00 -16.82 15.36
N LEU A 475 -5.47 -17.79 14.61
CA LEU A 475 -6.25 -18.55 13.61
C LEU A 475 -7.52 -19.20 14.19
N PRO A 476 -7.50 -19.87 15.36
CA PRO A 476 -8.72 -20.43 15.95
C PRO A 476 -9.81 -19.40 16.27
N MET A 477 -9.46 -18.13 16.52
CA MET A 477 -10.42 -17.07 16.79
C MET A 477 -11.08 -16.50 15.52
N LEU A 478 -10.52 -16.81 14.34
CA LEU A 478 -11.04 -16.37 13.04
C LEU A 478 -12.21 -17.22 12.53
N ASP A 479 -12.74 -18.15 13.34
CA ASP A 479 -13.90 -18.99 13.01
C ASP A 479 -15.25 -18.24 13.06
N ASN A 480 -15.20 -16.90 13.14
CA ASN A 480 -16.35 -16.02 13.20
C ASN A 480 -16.22 -14.87 12.20
N ALA A 481 -17.29 -14.60 11.45
CA ALA A 481 -17.37 -13.51 10.49
C ALA A 481 -17.11 -12.12 11.11
N GLU A 482 -17.55 -11.87 12.35
CA GLU A 482 -17.27 -10.61 13.05
C GLU A 482 -15.78 -10.39 13.30
N VAL A 483 -15.06 -11.44 13.70
CA VAL A 483 -13.62 -11.37 13.96
C VAL A 483 -12.87 -11.17 12.64
N LEU A 484 -13.20 -11.94 11.59
CA LEU A 484 -12.58 -11.76 10.28
C LEU A 484 -12.83 -10.35 9.72
N ARG A 485 -14.06 -9.85 9.80
CA ARG A 485 -14.40 -8.47 9.39
C ARG A 485 -13.61 -7.45 10.20
N GLY A 486 -13.54 -7.61 11.51
CA GLY A 486 -12.77 -6.73 12.41
C GLY A 486 -11.28 -6.71 12.09
N THR A 487 -10.68 -7.87 11.83
CA THR A 487 -9.27 -7.99 11.45
C THR A 487 -9.00 -7.35 10.09
N LEU A 488 -9.80 -7.64 9.07
CA LEU A 488 -9.62 -7.05 7.74
C LEU A 488 -9.86 -5.53 7.74
N ALA A 489 -10.79 -5.04 8.57
CA ALA A 489 -11.05 -3.61 8.73
C ALA A 489 -9.84 -2.83 9.28
N LEU A 490 -8.90 -3.49 9.97
CA LEU A 490 -7.66 -2.83 10.41
C LEU A 490 -6.81 -2.33 9.24
N TYR A 491 -6.97 -2.94 8.05
CA TYR A 491 -6.20 -2.63 6.85
C TYR A 491 -6.91 -1.66 5.90
N ASP A 492 -8.17 -1.31 6.15
CA ASP A 492 -8.89 -0.31 5.35
C ASP A 492 -8.70 1.09 5.94
N TRP A 493 -7.65 1.78 5.49
CA TRP A 493 -7.37 3.16 5.92
C TRP A 493 -8.04 4.21 5.02
N THR A 494 -8.71 3.78 3.96
CA THR A 494 -9.27 4.68 2.93
C THR A 494 -10.64 5.22 3.29
N GLY A 495 -11.39 4.51 4.16
CA GLY A 495 -12.79 4.82 4.45
C GLY A 495 -13.71 4.63 3.24
N SER A 496 -13.32 3.80 2.27
CA SER A 496 -14.05 3.58 1.04
C SER A 496 -15.35 2.79 1.28
N GLU A 497 -16.48 3.32 0.79
CA GLU A 497 -17.77 2.63 0.88
C GLU A 497 -17.73 1.26 0.18
N LEU A 498 -16.96 1.13 -0.91
CA LEU A 498 -16.80 -0.14 -1.61
C LEU A 498 -16.07 -1.18 -0.76
N ASN A 499 -15.06 -0.77 0.01
CA ASN A 499 -14.36 -1.68 0.92
C ASN A 499 -15.28 -2.10 2.07
N ARG A 500 -16.01 -1.15 2.66
CA ARG A 500 -17.01 -1.43 3.68
C ARG A 500 -18.05 -2.45 3.19
N ARG A 501 -18.61 -2.26 1.98
CA ARG A 501 -19.57 -3.21 1.39
C ARG A 501 -18.98 -4.61 1.19
N ARG A 502 -17.72 -4.73 0.75
CA ARG A 502 -17.04 -6.04 0.63
C ARG A 502 -16.84 -6.72 1.97
N LEU A 503 -16.50 -5.96 3.01
CA LEU A 503 -16.34 -6.48 4.36
C LEU A 503 -17.69 -6.92 4.94
N GLU A 504 -18.73 -6.10 4.79
CA GLU A 504 -20.09 -6.42 5.24
C GLU A 504 -20.65 -7.66 4.53
N ALA A 505 -20.23 -7.91 3.29
CA ALA A 505 -20.62 -9.08 2.51
C ALA A 505 -20.07 -10.42 3.03
N ILE A 506 -19.17 -10.41 4.03
CA ILE A 506 -18.78 -11.63 4.75
C ILE A 506 -19.93 -12.00 5.69
N VAL A 507 -20.66 -13.06 5.34
CA VAL A 507 -21.86 -13.50 6.07
C VAL A 507 -21.49 -14.46 7.18
N GLU A 508 -20.67 -15.46 6.87
CA GLU A 508 -20.33 -16.54 7.80
C GLU A 508 -18.91 -17.05 7.55
N VAL A 509 -18.24 -17.49 8.61
CA VAL A 509 -16.95 -18.18 8.54
C VAL A 509 -17.05 -19.45 9.37
N ARG A 510 -16.53 -20.57 8.86
CA ARG A 510 -16.47 -21.85 9.57
C ARG A 510 -15.14 -22.53 9.33
N HIS A 511 -14.63 -23.19 10.34
CA HIS A 511 -13.41 -23.99 10.23
C HIS A 511 -13.74 -25.48 10.31
N HIS A 512 -13.24 -26.25 9.35
CA HIS A 512 -13.35 -27.70 9.34
C HIS A 512 -11.96 -28.33 9.42
N LEU A 513 -11.79 -29.29 10.32
CA LEU A 513 -10.53 -30.00 10.44
C LEU A 513 -10.39 -31.04 9.31
N ILE A 514 -9.30 -30.96 8.55
CA ILE A 514 -8.91 -31.98 7.58
C ILE A 514 -7.81 -32.85 8.20
N GLN A 515 -7.98 -34.17 8.10
CA GLN A 515 -6.98 -35.15 8.52
C GLN A 515 -6.78 -36.17 7.41
N ARG A 516 -5.55 -36.33 6.93
CA ARG A 516 -5.20 -37.36 5.95
C ARG A 516 -3.87 -38.03 6.27
N PHE A 517 -3.76 -39.32 5.97
CA PHE A 517 -2.47 -40.02 6.02
C PHE A 517 -1.76 -39.86 4.68
N GLU A 518 -0.52 -39.36 4.71
CA GLU A 518 0.31 -39.20 3.52
C GLU A 518 1.72 -39.73 3.82
N LYS A 519 2.19 -40.68 3.01
CA LYS A 519 3.52 -41.32 3.17
C LYS A 519 3.82 -41.84 4.60
N GLY A 520 2.80 -42.31 5.31
CA GLY A 520 2.92 -42.86 6.68
C GLY A 520 2.82 -41.83 7.81
N PHE A 521 2.63 -40.54 7.51
CA PHE A 521 2.43 -39.49 8.50
C PHE A 521 0.99 -38.96 8.47
N LEU A 522 0.45 -38.60 9.64
CA LEU A 522 -0.84 -37.91 9.73
C LEU A 522 -0.64 -36.42 9.45
N LEU A 523 -1.13 -35.97 8.31
CA LEU A 523 -1.17 -34.57 7.94
C LEU A 523 -2.49 -33.94 8.44
N ARG A 524 -2.37 -32.80 9.11
CA ARG A 524 -3.51 -32.01 9.61
C ARG A 524 -3.62 -30.72 8.84
N GLY A 525 -4.84 -30.29 8.56
CA GLY A 525 -5.10 -28.97 8.00
C GLY A 525 -6.45 -28.41 8.43
N VAL A 526 -6.67 -27.13 8.13
CA VAL A 526 -7.93 -26.45 8.37
C VAL A 526 -8.49 -25.99 7.03
N ASP A 527 -9.72 -26.42 6.73
CA ASP A 527 -10.54 -25.84 5.67
C ASP A 527 -11.30 -24.65 6.25
N ILE A 528 -11.01 -23.47 5.72
CA ILE A 528 -11.61 -22.20 6.13
C ILE A 528 -12.70 -21.91 5.12
N GLU A 529 -13.94 -22.19 5.50
CA GLU A 529 -15.12 -21.94 4.70
C GLU A 529 -15.63 -20.54 4.98
N VAL A 530 -15.63 -19.67 3.97
CA VAL A 530 -16.14 -18.30 4.08
C VAL A 530 -17.33 -18.13 3.15
N THR A 531 -18.48 -17.82 3.72
CA THR A 531 -19.70 -17.53 2.97
C THR A 531 -19.78 -16.03 2.66
N LEU A 532 -19.88 -15.70 1.38
CA LEU A 532 -19.94 -14.33 0.87
C LEU A 532 -21.29 -14.05 0.19
N ASP A 533 -21.86 -12.89 0.47
CA ASP A 533 -22.95 -12.32 -0.34
C ASP A 533 -22.38 -11.71 -1.63
N ALA A 534 -22.70 -12.30 -2.77
CA ALA A 534 -22.18 -11.86 -4.06
C ALA A 534 -22.60 -10.41 -4.42
N ASN A 535 -23.68 -9.90 -3.84
CA ASN A 535 -24.18 -8.54 -4.10
C ASN A 535 -23.24 -7.43 -3.58
N GLY A 536 -22.37 -7.75 -2.61
CA GLY A 536 -21.38 -6.81 -2.09
C GLY A 536 -20.17 -6.60 -3.00
N PHE A 537 -20.04 -7.38 -4.07
CA PHE A 537 -18.87 -7.40 -4.95
C PHE A 537 -19.22 -6.97 -6.38
N ALA A 538 -18.24 -6.43 -7.11
CA ALA A 538 -18.39 -6.06 -8.52
C ALA A 538 -18.21 -7.28 -9.46
N GLY A 539 -19.08 -8.29 -9.29
CA GLY A 539 -19.09 -9.54 -10.07
C GLY A 539 -18.09 -10.60 -9.59
N GLU A 540 -18.11 -11.78 -10.25
CA GLU A 540 -17.28 -12.93 -9.84
C GLU A 540 -15.78 -12.64 -9.88
N GLY A 541 -15.31 -11.80 -10.79
CA GLY A 541 -13.89 -11.43 -10.84
C GLY A 541 -13.43 -10.66 -9.61
N ASP A 542 -14.30 -9.84 -9.01
CA ASP A 542 -14.02 -9.15 -7.75
C ASP A 542 -13.88 -10.16 -6.60
N ILE A 543 -14.81 -11.11 -6.54
CA ILE A 543 -14.84 -12.21 -5.56
C ILE A 543 -13.59 -13.09 -5.68
N CYS A 544 -13.21 -13.50 -6.88
CA CYS A 544 -12.01 -14.32 -7.09
C CYS A 544 -10.74 -13.60 -6.65
N LEU A 545 -10.65 -12.29 -6.93
CA LEU A 545 -9.50 -11.49 -6.48
C LEU A 545 -9.46 -11.38 -4.95
N PHE A 546 -10.60 -11.15 -4.33
CA PHE A 546 -10.73 -11.12 -2.87
C PHE A 546 -10.36 -12.49 -2.25
N GLY A 547 -10.80 -13.59 -2.85
CA GLY A 547 -10.46 -14.94 -2.43
C GLY A 547 -8.97 -15.27 -2.57
N GLU A 548 -8.32 -14.82 -3.64
CA GLU A 548 -6.87 -14.98 -3.82
C GLU A 548 -6.08 -14.21 -2.74
N MET A 549 -6.54 -13.00 -2.40
CA MET A 549 -5.98 -12.22 -1.29
C MET A 549 -6.16 -12.95 0.04
N LEU A 550 -7.37 -13.46 0.34
CA LEU A 550 -7.64 -14.21 1.57
C LEU A 550 -6.83 -15.51 1.63
N ASN A 551 -6.69 -16.22 0.51
CA ASN A 551 -5.87 -17.42 0.44
C ASN A 551 -4.43 -17.15 0.90
N ARG A 552 -3.83 -16.05 0.41
CA ARG A 552 -2.47 -15.64 0.79
C ARG A 552 -2.37 -15.16 2.23
N PHE A 553 -3.41 -14.50 2.74
CA PHE A 553 -3.48 -14.13 4.14
C PHE A 553 -3.51 -15.37 5.05
N PHE A 554 -4.39 -16.34 4.79
CA PHE A 554 -4.48 -17.56 5.60
C PHE A 554 -3.27 -18.48 5.43
N ALA A 555 -2.55 -18.39 4.30
CA ALA A 555 -1.28 -19.07 4.13
C ALA A 555 -0.21 -18.63 5.16
N LEU A 556 -0.33 -17.43 5.74
CA LEU A 556 0.61 -16.93 6.77
C LEU A 556 0.47 -17.64 8.10
N TYR A 557 -0.71 -18.22 8.37
CA TYR A 557 -0.98 -19.04 9.55
C TYR A 557 -0.65 -20.52 9.32
N ALA A 558 -0.24 -20.92 8.11
CA ALA A 558 0.22 -22.27 7.85
C ALA A 558 1.60 -22.50 8.48
N ASP A 559 1.77 -23.66 9.10
CA ASP A 559 3.01 -24.09 9.73
C ASP A 559 3.35 -25.54 9.34
N ILE A 560 4.46 -26.07 9.87
CA ILE A 560 4.94 -27.42 9.58
C ILE A 560 3.99 -28.54 10.02
N HIS A 561 3.07 -28.25 10.95
CA HIS A 561 2.11 -29.20 11.51
C HIS A 561 0.69 -29.01 10.97
N LEU A 562 0.38 -27.85 10.38
CA LEU A 562 -0.95 -27.45 9.95
C LEU A 562 -0.91 -26.73 8.60
N PHE A 563 -1.51 -27.34 7.57
CA PHE A 563 -1.77 -26.66 6.31
C PHE A 563 -3.12 -25.92 6.34
N THR A 564 -3.25 -24.85 5.57
CA THR A 564 -4.51 -24.11 5.44
C THR A 564 -5.09 -24.27 4.05
N GLN A 565 -6.42 -24.24 3.95
CA GLN A 565 -7.14 -24.22 2.69
C GLN A 565 -8.34 -23.28 2.83
N ILE A 566 -8.68 -22.58 1.76
CA ILE A 566 -9.85 -21.70 1.74
C ILE A 566 -10.89 -22.20 0.74
N THR A 567 -12.13 -22.18 1.18
CA THR A 567 -13.32 -22.46 0.38
C THR A 567 -14.29 -21.29 0.50
N LEU A 568 -14.58 -20.61 -0.60
CA LEU A 568 -15.59 -19.56 -0.64
C LEU A 568 -16.93 -20.12 -1.10
N ILE A 569 -18.00 -19.84 -0.36
CA ILE A 569 -19.37 -20.18 -0.75
C ILE A 569 -20.10 -18.89 -1.13
N LEU A 570 -20.63 -18.82 -2.35
CA LEU A 570 -21.29 -17.62 -2.85
C LEU A 570 -22.80 -17.73 -2.65
N GLN A 571 -23.38 -16.78 -1.92
CA GLN A 571 -24.83 -16.60 -1.83
C GLN A 571 -25.30 -15.54 -2.85
N PRO A 572 -26.49 -15.72 -3.47
CA PRO A 572 -27.47 -16.79 -3.26
C PRO A 572 -27.25 -18.04 -4.13
N THR A 573 -26.23 -18.08 -5.00
CA THR A 573 -26.08 -19.15 -6.00
C THR A 573 -25.68 -20.51 -5.41
N GLY A 574 -25.12 -20.55 -4.21
CA GLY A 574 -24.57 -21.74 -3.56
C GLY A 574 -23.30 -22.28 -4.20
N ARG A 575 -22.69 -21.53 -5.14
CA ARG A 575 -21.49 -21.97 -5.86
C ARG A 575 -20.29 -21.95 -4.93
N SER A 576 -19.50 -23.02 -4.91
CA SER A 576 -18.26 -23.12 -4.15
C SER A 576 -17.04 -22.83 -5.03
N LEU A 577 -16.15 -21.97 -4.56
CA LEU A 577 -14.82 -21.75 -5.13
C LEU A 577 -13.78 -22.22 -4.12
N ARG A 578 -12.84 -23.08 -4.53
CA ARG A 578 -11.85 -23.68 -3.62
C ARG A 578 -10.44 -23.45 -4.15
N TRP A 579 -9.56 -23.01 -3.27
CA TRP A 579 -8.13 -22.82 -3.56
C TRP A 579 -7.32 -24.06 -3.19
N SER A 580 -6.11 -24.14 -3.75
CA SER A 580 -5.15 -25.18 -3.39
C SER A 580 -4.71 -25.06 -1.92
N GLU A 581 -4.25 -26.17 -1.36
CA GLU A 581 -3.72 -26.22 0.00
C GLU A 581 -2.42 -25.43 0.13
N ASN A 582 -2.30 -24.63 1.20
CA ASN A 582 -1.10 -23.89 1.54
C ASN A 582 -0.31 -24.66 2.58
N HIS A 583 0.84 -25.21 2.16
CA HIS A 583 1.79 -25.90 3.02
C HIS A 583 2.96 -24.97 3.33
N SER A 584 3.43 -25.00 4.59
CA SER A 584 4.53 -24.16 5.05
C SER A 584 5.52 -25.01 5.83
N GLN A 585 6.82 -24.76 5.64
CA GLN A 585 7.88 -25.40 6.45
C GLN A 585 8.26 -24.56 7.68
N ARG A 586 7.48 -23.52 7.98
CA ARG A 586 7.72 -22.63 9.10
C ARG A 586 7.44 -23.34 10.43
N ILE A 587 8.35 -23.19 11.39
CA ILE A 587 8.12 -23.60 12.77
C ILE A 587 7.25 -22.51 13.43
N PRO A 588 6.14 -22.87 14.11
CA PRO A 588 5.32 -21.88 14.81
C PRO A 588 6.17 -21.19 15.89
N GLY A 589 6.18 -19.86 15.83
CA GLY A 589 6.90 -18.98 16.76
C GLY A 589 5.99 -18.38 17.81
#